data_AF-A0A1I6LV26-F1
#
_entry.id   AF-A0A1I6LV26-F1
#
_cell.length_a   1.000
_cell.length_b   1.000
_cell.length_c   1.000
_cell.angle_alpha   90.00
_cell.angle_beta   90.00
_cell.angle_gamma   90.00
#
_symmetry.space_group_name_H-M   'P 1'
#
loop_
_entity.id
_entity.type
_entity.pdbx_description
1 polymer ?
#
loop_
_entity_poly.entity_id
_entity_poly.type
_entity_poly.pdbx_seq_one_letter_code
_entity_poly.pdbx_strand_id
1 'polypeptide(L)'
;MAFEDLLEDPVIQKYLHELVGPKGMPVAAAPPDGEVTDEELAEELGLELNDVRRALFILYENDLATYRRLRDEDSGWLTYLWTFHYENIPEALESEMYRLLEALEERRAYERDNEFYLCETCGIRFEFAEAMEFGFECPECGNQVETMENTRLVDAMDGRIERLRDELNVDAETETEAEA
;
A
#
# COMPACT_ATOMS: atom_id res chain seq x y z
N MET A 1 24.53 -4.04 13.47
CA MET A 1 23.82 -5.09 12.70
C MET A 1 23.55 -4.55 11.30
N ALA A 2 23.43 -5.39 10.26
CA ALA A 2 23.28 -4.94 8.88
C ALA A 2 21.98 -4.12 8.61
N PHE A 3 21.01 -4.17 9.54
CA PHE A 3 19.68 -3.57 9.38
C PHE A 3 19.41 -2.39 10.33
N GLU A 4 20.31 -2.12 11.29
CA GLU A 4 20.12 -1.01 12.26
C GLU A 4 20.02 0.34 11.54
N ASP A 5 20.93 0.60 10.59
CA ASP A 5 20.94 1.86 9.83
C ASP A 5 19.67 2.05 8.99
N LEU A 6 19.08 0.98 8.46
CA LEU A 6 17.81 1.02 7.71
C LEU A 6 16.63 1.29 8.64
N LEU A 7 16.61 0.68 9.82
CA LEU A 7 15.54 0.87 10.80
C LEU A 7 15.60 2.23 11.50
N GLU A 8 16.70 2.96 11.41
CA GLU A 8 16.78 4.36 11.84
C GLU A 8 16.10 5.33 10.86
N ASP A 9 15.85 4.93 9.62
CA ASP A 9 15.18 5.76 8.62
C ASP A 9 13.68 5.93 8.97
N PRO A 10 13.21 7.17 9.21
CA PRO A 10 11.80 7.43 9.52
C PRO A 10 10.82 6.97 8.43
N VAL A 11 11.24 6.94 7.17
CA VAL A 11 10.43 6.48 6.04
C VAL A 11 10.22 4.98 6.13
N ILE A 12 11.29 4.23 6.41
CA ILE A 12 11.23 2.78 6.58
C ILE A 12 10.39 2.41 7.80
N GLN A 13 10.59 3.09 8.93
CA GLN A 13 9.75 2.87 10.12
C GLN A 13 8.28 3.11 9.84
N LYS A 14 7.96 4.18 9.11
CA LYS A 14 6.58 4.50 8.75
C LYS A 14 6.00 3.44 7.81
N TYR A 15 6.77 3.01 6.80
CA TYR A 15 6.36 1.96 5.88
C TYR A 15 6.05 0.65 6.60
N LEU A 16 6.97 0.18 7.45
CA LEU A 16 6.75 -1.02 8.27
C LEU A 16 5.53 -0.86 9.17
N HIS A 17 5.35 0.29 9.81
CA HIS A 17 4.19 0.54 10.67
C HIS A 17 2.86 0.50 9.90
N GLU A 18 2.78 1.09 8.71
CA GLU A 18 1.58 0.99 7.84
C GLU A 18 1.33 -0.46 7.39
N LEU A 19 2.41 -1.22 7.15
CA LEU A 19 2.33 -2.60 6.68
C LEU A 19 1.81 -3.55 7.77
N VAL A 20 2.48 -3.63 8.92
CA VAL A 20 2.19 -4.63 9.96
C VAL A 20 1.29 -4.10 11.08
N GLY A 21 1.04 -2.80 11.12
CA GLY A 21 0.25 -2.13 12.14
C GLY A 21 0.94 -2.07 13.51
N PRO A 22 0.29 -1.44 14.51
CA PRO A 22 0.91 -1.17 15.82
C PRO A 22 1.24 -2.44 16.61
N LYS A 23 0.48 -3.52 16.40
CA LYS A 23 0.71 -4.82 17.06
C LYS A 23 1.84 -5.62 16.41
N GLY A 24 2.05 -5.46 15.11
CA GLY A 24 3.11 -6.14 14.36
C GLY A 24 4.42 -5.35 14.33
N MET A 25 4.38 -4.05 14.61
CA MET A 25 5.57 -3.20 14.57
C MET A 25 6.73 -3.70 15.43
N PRO A 26 6.54 -4.24 16.65
CA PRO A 26 7.67 -4.75 17.43
C PRO A 26 8.35 -5.96 16.78
N VAL A 27 7.60 -6.77 16.01
CA VAL A 27 8.16 -7.89 15.21
C VAL A 27 9.01 -7.37 14.07
N ALA A 28 8.56 -6.31 13.39
CA ALA A 28 9.31 -5.70 12.29
C ALA A 28 10.51 -4.85 12.78
N ALA A 29 10.44 -4.29 13.99
CA ALA A 29 11.50 -3.44 14.54
C ALA A 29 12.65 -4.22 15.19
N ALA A 30 12.49 -5.54 15.39
CA ALA A 30 13.47 -6.39 16.04
C ALA A 30 13.76 -7.66 15.20
N PRO A 31 14.32 -7.51 13.97
CA PRO A 31 14.73 -8.66 13.18
C PRO A 31 15.86 -9.42 13.90
N PRO A 32 15.75 -10.75 14.05
CA PRO A 32 16.77 -11.56 14.70
C PRO A 32 17.98 -11.77 13.78
N ASP A 33 19.12 -12.07 14.39
CA ASP A 33 20.32 -12.50 13.67
C ASP A 33 20.15 -13.95 13.15
N GLY A 34 19.57 -14.10 11.96
CA GLY A 34 19.41 -15.39 11.27
C GLY A 34 17.98 -15.92 11.28
N GLU A 35 17.84 -17.24 11.42
CA GLU A 35 16.55 -17.91 11.39
C GLU A 35 15.90 -17.96 12.77
N VAL A 36 14.61 -17.65 12.86
CA VAL A 36 13.83 -17.65 14.12
C VAL A 36 12.52 -18.40 13.94
N THR A 37 12.01 -18.99 15.02
CA THR A 37 10.63 -19.48 15.06
C THR A 37 9.66 -18.40 15.50
N ASP A 38 8.39 -18.55 15.11
CA ASP A 38 7.30 -17.69 15.58
C ASP A 38 7.09 -17.76 17.10
N GLU A 39 7.36 -18.91 17.72
CA GLU A 39 7.30 -19.12 19.17
C GLU A 39 8.43 -18.39 19.91
N GLU A 40 9.69 -18.52 19.45
CA GLU A 40 10.84 -17.80 20.03
C GLU A 40 10.62 -16.28 19.98
N LEU A 41 10.16 -15.78 18.82
CA LEU A 41 9.92 -14.35 18.63
C LEU A 41 8.78 -13.82 19.51
N ALA A 42 7.74 -14.63 19.73
CA ALA A 42 6.65 -14.28 20.62
C ALA A 42 7.09 -14.23 22.09
N GLU A 43 7.92 -15.18 22.53
CA GLU A 43 8.46 -15.20 23.89
C GLU A 43 9.43 -14.03 24.14
N GLU A 44 10.34 -13.76 23.21
CA GLU A 44 11.33 -12.69 23.34
C GLU A 44 10.67 -11.31 23.38
N LEU A 45 9.69 -11.06 22.51
CA LEU A 45 8.99 -9.78 22.43
C LEU A 45 7.82 -9.66 23.42
N GLY A 46 7.47 -10.74 24.12
CA GLY A 46 6.32 -10.79 25.03
C GLY A 46 4.98 -10.54 24.32
N LEU A 47 4.86 -10.99 23.08
CA LEU A 47 3.68 -10.80 22.23
C LEU A 47 2.82 -12.05 22.16
N GLU A 48 1.55 -11.88 21.79
CA GLU A 48 0.70 -13.02 21.47
C GLU A 48 1.17 -13.68 20.16
N LEU A 49 1.30 -15.00 20.17
CA LEU A 49 1.74 -15.79 19.01
C LEU A 49 0.94 -15.49 17.73
N ASN A 50 -0.36 -15.22 17.85
CA ASN A 50 -1.20 -14.87 16.69
C ASN A 50 -0.86 -13.50 16.10
N ASP A 51 -0.49 -12.53 16.94
CA ASP A 51 -0.08 -11.20 16.48
C ASP A 51 1.29 -11.28 15.78
N VAL A 52 2.21 -12.12 16.30
CA VAL A 52 3.50 -12.39 15.66
C VAL A 52 3.34 -13.08 14.32
N ARG A 53 2.56 -14.18 14.26
CA ARG A 53 2.27 -14.89 13.01
C ARG A 53 1.68 -13.97 11.96
N ARG A 54 0.71 -13.13 12.33
CA ARG A 54 0.09 -12.17 11.39
C ARG A 54 1.14 -11.21 10.83
N ALA A 55 2.01 -10.65 11.68
CA ALA A 55 3.08 -9.76 11.23
C ALA A 55 4.06 -10.48 10.28
N LEU A 56 4.48 -11.69 10.61
CA LEU A 56 5.39 -12.49 9.77
C LEU A 56 4.78 -12.82 8.40
N PHE A 57 3.50 -13.18 8.34
CA PHE A 57 2.82 -13.41 7.06
C PHE A 57 2.74 -12.14 6.20
N ILE A 58 2.44 -10.99 6.80
CA ILE A 58 2.43 -9.71 6.09
C ILE A 58 3.82 -9.39 5.53
N LEU A 59 4.88 -9.58 6.33
CA LEU A 59 6.26 -9.37 5.87
C LEU A 59 6.61 -10.31 4.70
N TYR A 60 6.14 -11.56 4.73
CA TYR A 60 6.33 -12.51 3.65
C TYR A 60 5.59 -12.13 2.37
N GLU A 61 4.35 -11.65 2.46
CA GLU A 61 3.59 -11.18 1.30
C GLU A 61 4.22 -9.96 0.61
N ASN A 62 5.13 -9.27 1.30
CA ASN A 62 5.84 -8.09 0.79
C ASN A 62 7.34 -8.37 0.53
N ASP A 63 7.73 -9.64 0.43
CA ASP A 63 9.12 -10.06 0.15
C ASP A 63 10.15 -9.57 1.20
N LEU A 64 9.69 -9.21 2.41
CA LEU A 64 10.52 -8.78 3.53
C LEU A 64 10.88 -9.93 4.48
N ALA A 65 10.25 -11.10 4.30
CA ALA A 65 10.57 -12.31 5.03
C ALA A 65 10.34 -13.55 4.17
N THR A 66 11.11 -14.61 4.41
CA THR A 66 10.87 -15.94 3.87
C THR A 66 10.75 -16.95 5.00
N TYR A 67 10.13 -18.10 4.72
CA TYR A 67 10.09 -19.19 5.69
C TYR A 67 10.45 -20.52 5.06
N ARG A 68 11.04 -21.41 5.86
CA ARG A 68 11.22 -22.83 5.53
C ARG A 68 10.64 -23.71 6.61
N ARG A 69 10.13 -24.87 6.19
CA ARG A 69 9.59 -25.87 7.10
C ARG A 69 10.65 -26.92 7.44
N LEU A 70 10.84 -27.16 8.72
CA LEU A 70 11.56 -28.33 9.23
C LEU A 70 10.55 -29.34 9.74
N ARG A 71 10.74 -30.60 9.36
CA ARG A 71 9.99 -31.72 9.92
C ARG A 71 10.91 -32.48 10.85
N ASP A 72 10.50 -32.59 12.10
CA ASP A 72 11.16 -33.45 13.06
C ASP A 72 10.83 -34.92 12.74
N GLU A 73 11.85 -35.75 12.49
CA GLU A 73 11.67 -37.15 12.06
C GLU A 73 11.14 -38.06 13.18
N ASP A 74 11.39 -37.69 14.45
CA ASP A 74 11.02 -38.49 15.61
C ASP A 74 9.59 -38.18 16.09
N SER A 75 9.19 -36.91 16.06
CA SER A 75 7.93 -36.42 16.61
C SER A 75 6.90 -36.04 15.54
N GLY A 76 7.33 -35.88 14.28
CA GLY A 76 6.48 -35.52 13.15
C GLY A 76 6.02 -34.06 13.12
N TRP A 77 6.47 -33.23 14.07
CA TRP A 77 6.11 -31.81 14.16
C TRP A 77 6.74 -30.98 13.03
N LEU A 78 5.99 -29.97 12.58
CA LEU A 78 6.43 -29.00 11.58
C LEU A 78 6.80 -27.70 12.28
N THR A 79 8.06 -27.30 12.15
CA THR A 79 8.57 -26.02 12.66
C THR A 79 8.76 -25.06 11.48
N TYR A 80 8.27 -23.84 11.64
CA TYR A 80 8.44 -22.76 10.67
C TYR A 80 9.62 -21.89 11.11
N LEU A 81 10.65 -21.84 10.28
CA LEU A 81 11.80 -20.97 10.47
C LEU A 81 11.70 -19.79 9.52
N TRP A 82 11.75 -18.59 10.07
CA TRP A 82 11.61 -17.32 9.37
C TRP A 82 12.96 -16.64 9.21
N THR A 83 13.19 -16.06 8.03
CA THR A 83 14.37 -15.27 7.68
C THR A 83 13.90 -13.90 7.19
N PHE A 84 14.49 -12.83 7.69
CA PHE A 84 14.15 -11.45 7.31
C PHE A 84 15.06 -10.96 6.18
N HIS A 85 14.50 -10.17 5.26
CA HIS A 85 15.16 -9.67 4.04
C HIS A 85 14.99 -8.15 3.91
N TYR A 86 15.53 -7.38 4.84
CA TYR A 86 15.32 -5.93 4.88
C TYR A 86 16.16 -5.17 3.85
N GLU A 87 17.12 -5.84 3.23
CA GLU A 87 17.78 -5.40 2.00
C GLU A 87 16.79 -5.14 0.85
N ASN A 88 15.60 -5.75 0.87
CA ASN A 88 14.58 -5.58 -0.17
C ASN A 88 13.68 -4.36 0.08
N ILE A 89 13.74 -3.72 1.26
CA ILE A 89 12.86 -2.59 1.60
C ILE A 89 12.95 -1.44 0.57
N PRO A 90 14.15 -1.00 0.11
CA PRO A 90 14.23 0.04 -0.91
C PRO A 90 13.49 -0.30 -2.21
N GLU A 91 13.63 -1.54 -2.70
CA GLU A 91 12.95 -2.00 -3.93
C GLU A 91 11.42 -2.13 -3.71
N ALA A 92 11.00 -2.57 -2.52
CA ALA A 92 9.59 -2.63 -2.15
C ALA A 92 8.96 -1.22 -2.08
N LEU A 93 9.67 -0.24 -1.50
CA LEU A 93 9.23 1.15 -1.46
C LEU A 93 9.12 1.76 -2.85
N GLU A 94 10.13 1.55 -3.69
CA GLU A 94 10.12 2.00 -5.08
C GLU A 94 8.93 1.39 -5.84
N SER A 95 8.71 0.09 -5.71
CA SER A 95 7.57 -0.60 -6.33
C SER A 95 6.22 -0.03 -5.89
N GLU A 96 6.07 0.31 -4.61
CA GLU A 96 4.85 0.93 -4.09
C GLU A 96 4.65 2.35 -4.63
N MET A 97 5.73 3.11 -4.81
CA MET A 97 5.68 4.44 -5.43
C MET A 97 5.23 4.35 -6.90
N TYR A 98 5.69 3.35 -7.65
CA TYR A 98 5.20 3.09 -9.01
C TYR A 98 3.71 2.74 -9.04
N ARG A 99 3.23 1.87 -8.15
CA ARG A 99 1.79 1.53 -8.05
C ARG A 99 0.95 2.77 -7.72
N LEU A 100 1.44 3.61 -6.80
CA LEU A 100 0.76 4.86 -6.44
C LEU A 100 0.70 5.83 -7.63
N LEU A 101 1.80 5.92 -8.39
CA LEU A 101 1.86 6.76 -9.60
C LEU A 101 0.81 6.30 -10.63
N GLU A 102 0.80 5.01 -10.96
CA GLU A 102 -0.17 4.41 -11.90
C GLU A 102 -1.62 4.66 -11.45
N ALA A 103 -1.93 4.38 -10.18
CA ALA A 103 -3.28 4.61 -9.64
C ALA A 103 -3.69 6.09 -9.67
N LEU A 104 -2.75 7.02 -9.44
CA LEU A 104 -3.03 8.46 -9.54
C LEU A 104 -3.24 8.89 -11.00
N GLU A 105 -2.47 8.36 -11.94
CA GLU A 105 -2.61 8.64 -13.36
C GLU A 105 -3.95 8.13 -13.90
N GLU A 106 -4.33 6.90 -13.56
CA GLU A 106 -5.65 6.33 -13.87
C GLU A 106 -6.78 7.18 -13.28
N ARG A 107 -6.67 7.52 -11.99
CA ARG A 107 -7.69 8.35 -11.33
C ARG A 107 -7.79 9.72 -11.98
N ARG A 108 -6.66 10.31 -12.34
CA ARG A 108 -6.58 11.64 -12.97
C ARG A 108 -7.14 11.62 -14.39
N ALA A 109 -6.93 10.57 -15.16
CA ALA A 109 -7.59 10.36 -16.46
C ALA A 109 -9.11 10.25 -16.29
N TYR A 110 -9.57 9.39 -15.37
CA TYR A 110 -10.99 9.24 -15.05
C TYR A 110 -11.65 10.57 -14.66
N GLU A 111 -10.97 11.37 -13.84
CA GLU A 111 -11.47 12.68 -13.44
C GLU A 111 -11.53 13.67 -14.60
N ARG A 112 -10.56 13.65 -15.53
CA ARG A 112 -10.56 14.56 -16.70
C ARG A 112 -11.58 14.19 -17.78
N ASP A 113 -11.78 12.90 -17.97
CA ASP A 113 -12.59 12.37 -19.07
C ASP A 113 -14.09 12.34 -18.73
N ASN A 114 -14.44 12.51 -17.45
CA ASN A 114 -15.82 12.45 -16.97
C ASN A 114 -16.30 13.80 -16.43
N GLU A 115 -17.58 14.09 -16.67
CA GLU A 115 -18.31 15.20 -16.04
C GLU A 115 -19.12 14.66 -14.86
N PHE A 116 -19.19 15.44 -13.78
CA PHE A 116 -19.77 15.00 -12.52
C PHE A 116 -20.86 15.90 -12.02
N TYR A 117 -21.80 15.29 -11.29
CA TYR A 117 -22.89 15.96 -10.60
C TYR A 117 -22.88 15.56 -9.13
N LEU A 118 -23.31 16.47 -8.25
CA LEU A 118 -23.34 16.28 -6.82
C LEU A 118 -24.75 16.60 -6.29
N CYS A 119 -25.29 15.69 -5.48
CA CYS A 119 -26.39 16.04 -4.59
C CYS A 119 -25.83 16.73 -3.35
N GLU A 120 -26.05 18.04 -3.20
CA GLU A 120 -25.55 18.78 -2.02
C GLU A 120 -26.17 18.30 -0.69
N THR A 121 -27.37 17.71 -0.74
CA THR A 121 -28.06 17.22 0.46
C THR A 121 -27.49 15.91 0.97
N CYS A 122 -27.24 14.95 0.07
CA CYS A 122 -26.74 13.62 0.44
C CYS A 122 -25.22 13.50 0.36
N GLY A 123 -24.54 14.42 -0.32
CA GLY A 123 -23.10 14.35 -0.60
C GLY A 123 -22.72 13.24 -1.59
N ILE A 124 -23.68 12.76 -2.39
CA ILE A 124 -23.47 11.67 -3.36
C ILE A 124 -23.11 12.29 -4.70
N ARG A 125 -22.03 11.77 -5.28
CA ARG A 125 -21.48 12.15 -6.58
C ARG A 125 -21.92 11.15 -7.65
N PHE A 126 -22.26 11.66 -8.83
CA PHE A 126 -22.70 10.89 -9.98
C PHE A 126 -21.88 11.29 -11.21
N GLU A 127 -21.64 10.34 -12.10
CA GLU A 127 -21.20 10.65 -13.46
C GLU A 127 -22.36 11.25 -14.28
N PHE A 128 -22.04 11.97 -15.35
CA PHE A 128 -23.07 12.52 -16.25
C PHE A 128 -24.05 11.46 -16.78
N ALA A 129 -23.56 10.27 -17.14
CA ALA A 129 -24.41 9.19 -17.65
C ALA A 129 -25.43 8.71 -16.60
N GLU A 130 -24.98 8.52 -15.35
CA GLU A 130 -25.85 8.15 -14.23
C GLU A 130 -26.84 9.27 -13.89
N ALA A 131 -26.37 10.51 -13.85
CA ALA A 131 -27.23 11.67 -13.61
C ALA A 131 -28.31 11.77 -14.69
N MET A 132 -27.96 11.53 -15.96
CA MET A 132 -28.94 11.49 -17.06
C MET A 132 -29.97 10.37 -16.87
N GLU A 133 -29.54 9.17 -16.46
CA GLU A 133 -30.44 8.04 -16.21
C GLU A 133 -31.48 8.35 -15.12
N PHE A 134 -31.06 9.03 -14.05
CA PHE A 134 -31.95 9.48 -12.99
C PHE A 134 -32.63 10.83 -13.26
N GLY A 135 -32.52 11.38 -14.47
CA GLY A 135 -33.17 12.65 -14.83
C GLY A 135 -32.65 13.87 -14.06
N PHE A 136 -31.37 13.83 -13.65
CA PHE A 136 -30.70 14.81 -12.79
C PHE A 136 -31.37 14.96 -11.41
N GLU A 137 -31.98 13.89 -10.91
CA GLU A 137 -32.58 13.80 -9.58
C GLU A 137 -31.86 12.73 -8.74
N CYS A 138 -31.57 13.04 -7.48
CA CYS A 138 -30.93 12.11 -6.57
C CYS A 138 -31.90 10.99 -6.17
N PRO A 139 -31.58 9.71 -6.41
CA PRO A 139 -32.49 8.60 -6.11
C PRO A 139 -32.77 8.40 -4.61
N GLU A 140 -31.92 8.93 -3.73
CA GLU A 140 -32.06 8.80 -2.27
C GLU A 140 -33.02 9.83 -1.64
N CYS A 141 -33.05 11.06 -2.19
CA CYS A 141 -33.78 12.17 -1.56
C CYS A 141 -34.73 12.94 -2.48
N GLY A 142 -34.70 12.68 -3.79
CA GLY A 142 -35.51 13.37 -4.79
C GLY A 142 -35.09 14.82 -5.09
N ASN A 143 -33.98 15.29 -4.53
CA ASN A 143 -33.45 16.62 -4.84
C ASN A 143 -32.67 16.61 -6.15
N GLN A 144 -32.63 17.75 -6.84
CA GLN A 144 -31.80 17.89 -8.05
C GLN A 144 -30.31 17.78 -7.71
N VAL A 145 -29.55 17.20 -8.63
CA VAL A 145 -28.09 17.21 -8.58
C VAL A 145 -27.55 18.38 -9.38
N GLU A 146 -26.43 18.95 -8.93
CA GLU A 146 -25.78 20.11 -9.55
C GLU A 146 -24.43 19.73 -10.16
N THR A 147 -24.01 20.41 -11.21
CA THR A 147 -22.70 20.19 -11.84
C THR A 147 -21.58 20.44 -10.82
N MET A 148 -20.66 19.48 -10.72
CA MET A 148 -19.51 19.54 -9.82
C MET A 148 -18.23 19.69 -10.63
N GLU A 149 -17.52 20.81 -10.45
CA GLU A 149 -16.17 20.96 -10.98
C GLU A 149 -15.16 20.17 -10.13
N ASN A 150 -14.21 19.53 -10.80
CA ASN A 150 -13.13 18.76 -10.19
C ASN A 150 -11.73 19.31 -10.52
N THR A 151 -11.63 20.53 -11.09
CA THR A 151 -10.35 21.13 -11.50
C THR A 151 -9.32 21.14 -10.37
N ARG A 152 -9.73 21.52 -9.15
CA ARG A 152 -8.82 21.51 -7.97
C ARG A 152 -8.31 20.13 -7.61
N LEU A 153 -9.13 19.09 -7.80
CA LEU A 153 -8.73 17.71 -7.54
C LEU A 153 -7.72 17.26 -8.60
N VAL A 154 -7.98 17.55 -9.88
CA VAL A 154 -7.07 17.28 -10.99
C VAL A 154 -5.73 18.00 -10.80
N ASP A 155 -5.72 19.28 -10.47
CA ASP A 155 -4.50 20.06 -10.24
C ASP A 155 -3.67 19.49 -9.06
N ALA A 156 -4.34 19.03 -8.00
CA ALA A 156 -3.67 18.42 -6.86
C ALA A 156 -3.04 17.06 -7.21
N MET A 157 -3.72 16.25 -8.04
CA MET A 157 -3.18 15.00 -8.55
C MET A 157 -2.00 15.26 -9.49
N ASP A 158 -2.11 16.24 -10.39
CA ASP A 158 -1.02 16.65 -11.29
C ASP A 158 0.25 16.99 -10.51
N GLY A 159 0.14 17.85 -9.49
CA GLY A 159 1.28 18.20 -8.66
C GLY A 159 1.83 17.03 -7.81
N ARG A 160 1.03 15.98 -7.53
CA ARG A 160 1.56 14.77 -6.85
C ARG A 160 2.23 13.83 -7.84
N ILE A 161 1.65 13.62 -9.02
CA ILE A 161 2.21 12.83 -10.12
C ILE A 161 3.58 13.37 -10.51
N GLU A 162 3.71 14.69 -10.69
CA GLU A 162 4.99 15.34 -11.02
C GLU A 162 6.07 15.03 -9.96
N ARG A 163 5.76 15.21 -8.67
CA ARG A 163 6.70 14.89 -7.59
C ARG A 163 7.07 13.41 -7.55
N LEU A 164 6.13 12.50 -7.80
CA LEU A 164 6.42 11.07 -7.82
C LEU A 164 7.32 10.70 -9.00
N ARG A 165 7.08 11.28 -10.18
CA ARG A 165 7.92 11.09 -11.36
C ARG A 165 9.33 11.61 -11.14
N ASP A 166 9.48 12.77 -10.50
CA ASP A 166 10.79 13.32 -10.11
C ASP A 166 11.52 12.41 -9.11
N GLU A 167 10.80 11.91 -8.09
CA GLU A 167 11.35 11.00 -7.06
C GLU A 167 11.79 9.66 -7.67
N LEU A 168 11.04 9.13 -8.63
CA LEU A 168 11.34 7.87 -9.35
C LEU A 168 12.30 8.08 -10.54
N ASN A 169 12.63 9.33 -10.87
CA ASN A 169 13.42 9.69 -12.05
C ASN A 169 12.83 9.11 -13.36
N VAL A 170 11.50 9.18 -13.48
CA VAL A 170 10.72 8.73 -14.63
C VAL A 170 10.28 9.95 -15.42
N ASP A 171 10.95 10.22 -16.55
CA ASP A 171 10.51 11.26 -17.46
C ASP A 171 9.32 10.78 -18.30
N ALA A 172 8.38 11.68 -18.57
CA ALA A 172 7.19 11.43 -19.40
C ALA A 172 7.48 11.08 -20.87
N GLU A 173 8.76 10.96 -21.26
CA GLU A 173 9.19 10.74 -22.64
C GLU A 173 9.26 9.26 -23.02
N THR A 174 9.22 8.32 -22.06
CA THR A 174 9.38 6.88 -22.33
C THR A 174 8.16 6.20 -22.98
N GLU A 175 6.99 6.86 -23.01
CA GLU A 175 5.80 6.32 -23.69
C GLU A 175 5.87 6.48 -25.23
N THR A 176 6.76 7.32 -25.76
CA THR A 176 6.80 7.61 -27.21
C THR A 176 7.68 6.61 -28.00
N GLU A 177 8.52 5.82 -27.34
CA GLU A 177 9.42 4.86 -28.03
C GLU A 177 8.86 3.43 -28.14
N ALA A 178 7.74 3.11 -27.46
CA ALA A 178 7.12 1.79 -27.53
C ALA A 178 6.12 1.61 -28.71
N GLU A 179 5.76 2.70 -29.40
CA GLU A 179 4.83 2.69 -30.54
C GLU A 179 5.46 3.11 -31.89
N ALA A 180 6.80 3.19 -31.98
CA ALA A 180 7.53 3.57 -33.20
C ALA A 180 8.14 2.38 -33.96
#